data_AF-A0A0F7S626-F1
#
_entry.id   AF-A0A0F7S626-F1
#
_cell.length_a   1.000
_cell.length_b   1.000
_cell.length_c   1.000
_cell.angle_alpha   90.00
_cell.angle_beta   90.00
_cell.angle_gamma   90.00
#
_symmetry.space_group_name_H-M   'P 1'
#
loop_
_entity.id
_entity.type
_entity.pdbx_description
1 polymer ?
#
loop_
_entity_poly.entity_id
_entity_poly.type
_entity_poly.pdbx_seq_one_letter_code
_entity_poly.pdbx_strand_id
1 'polypeptide(L)'
;MLVERPLNNLTPAGQQPADAFKLTNAQGFEWTLSFLTPTILKIVVVGPNHPLPQQSNVQWSQKPLAVSAKIDAASKRASLSVEGLTRQVTVQWDDTPLVDVHESVHGSNEKVHIFGDSPHKSYCYSNEGFIRYTRVQKDNLHVGLGEKAAPLDLTHRSFAITGSDSASYDAYLTDPLYKHTPFLMSLPKPFDAEGNPQPLSSAV
;
A
#
# COMPACT_ATOMS: atom_id res chain seq x y z
N MET A 1 -19.82 6.65 16.45
CA MET A 1 -19.91 6.18 15.05
C MET A 1 -18.65 6.61 14.35
N LEU A 2 -17.89 5.69 13.78
CA LEU A 2 -16.69 6.01 12.99
C LEU A 2 -17.14 6.78 11.74
N VAL A 3 -16.76 8.06 11.63
CA VAL A 3 -17.04 8.88 10.45
C VAL A 3 -15.75 9.04 9.66
N GLU A 4 -15.66 8.33 8.55
CA GLU A 4 -14.56 8.43 7.61
C GLU A 4 -14.71 9.68 6.73
N ARG A 5 -13.63 10.44 6.57
CA ARG A 5 -13.55 11.59 5.66
C ARG A 5 -12.46 11.33 4.61
N PRO A 6 -12.73 11.49 3.32
CA PRO A 6 -11.72 11.28 2.30
C PRO A 6 -10.65 12.38 2.36
N LEU A 7 -9.39 11.99 2.14
CA LEU A 7 -8.26 12.91 2.08
C LEU A 7 -8.17 13.51 0.68
N ASN A 8 -8.75 14.70 0.51
CA ASN A 8 -8.95 15.34 -0.80
C ASN A 8 -8.23 16.68 -0.90
N ASN A 9 -8.30 17.27 -2.11
CA ASN A 9 -7.78 18.61 -2.43
C ASN A 9 -6.28 18.74 -2.19
N LEU A 10 -5.55 17.64 -2.33
CA LEU A 10 -4.11 17.61 -2.27
C LEU A 10 -3.52 18.15 -3.58
N THR A 11 -2.48 18.95 -3.47
CA THR A 11 -1.73 19.50 -4.60
C THR A 11 -0.24 19.35 -4.35
N PRO A 12 0.60 19.27 -5.39
CA PRO A 12 2.05 19.27 -5.22
C PRO A 12 2.51 20.44 -4.35
N ALA A 13 3.31 20.14 -3.32
CA ALA A 13 3.91 21.16 -2.48
C ALA A 13 4.69 22.18 -3.33
N GLY A 14 4.62 23.46 -2.95
CA GLY A 14 5.23 24.56 -3.72
C GLY A 14 6.73 24.40 -3.96
N GLN A 15 7.43 23.73 -3.03
CA GLN A 15 8.77 23.22 -3.24
C GLN A 15 8.77 21.72 -2.93
N GLN A 16 9.15 20.90 -3.92
CA GLN A 16 9.31 19.47 -3.74
C GLN A 16 10.61 19.16 -2.99
N PRO A 17 10.60 18.25 -2.01
CA PRO A 17 11.83 17.70 -1.43
C PRO A 17 12.69 17.01 -2.49
N ALA A 18 14.01 16.97 -2.29
CA ALA A 18 14.91 16.30 -3.24
C ALA A 18 14.77 14.76 -3.20
N ASP A 19 14.28 14.21 -2.09
CA ASP A 19 14.23 12.77 -1.77
C ASP A 19 12.79 12.24 -1.60
N ALA A 20 11.80 13.03 -2.03
CA ALA A 20 10.40 12.65 -1.93
C ALA A 20 9.53 13.39 -2.96
N PHE A 21 8.37 12.81 -3.25
CA PHE A 21 7.24 13.52 -3.83
C PHE A 21 6.23 13.87 -2.73
N LYS A 22 5.84 15.15 -2.64
CA LYS A 22 4.99 15.66 -1.56
C LYS A 22 3.76 16.36 -2.10
N LEU A 23 2.61 15.97 -1.58
CA LEU A 23 1.34 16.67 -1.75
C LEU A 23 0.90 17.28 -0.42
N THR A 24 0.25 18.44 -0.49
CA THR A 24 -0.32 19.13 0.68
C THR A 24 -1.68 19.74 0.36
N ASN A 25 -2.48 20.06 1.38
CA ASN A 25 -3.72 20.81 1.22
C ASN A 25 -3.85 21.94 2.24
N ALA A 26 -4.84 22.82 2.06
CA ALA A 26 -5.10 23.95 2.95
C ALA A 26 -5.53 23.55 4.38
N GLN A 27 -5.93 22.30 4.58
CA GLN A 27 -6.28 21.75 5.88
C GLN A 27 -5.03 21.33 6.68
N GLY A 28 -3.83 21.44 6.10
CA GLY A 28 -2.57 21.08 6.76
C GLY A 28 -2.24 19.59 6.71
N PHE A 29 -2.91 18.81 5.85
CA PHE A 29 -2.49 17.45 5.57
C PHE A 29 -1.28 17.44 4.64
N GLU A 30 -0.37 16.49 4.88
CA GLU A 30 0.75 16.22 4.02
C GLU A 30 0.78 14.74 3.68
N TRP A 31 0.95 14.44 2.39
CA TRP A 31 1.09 13.10 1.85
C TRP A 31 2.44 13.03 1.15
N THR A 32 3.34 12.21 1.66
CA THR A 32 4.74 12.15 1.24
C THR A 32 5.09 10.74 0.78
N LEU A 33 5.72 10.64 -0.38
CA LEU A 33 6.17 9.38 -0.98
C LEU A 33 7.69 9.46 -1.22
N SER A 34 8.42 8.54 -0.62
CA SER A 34 9.89 8.47 -0.68
C SER A 34 10.34 7.06 -1.04
N PHE A 35 11.38 6.94 -1.87
CA PHE A 35 12.00 5.65 -2.17
C PHE A 35 13.12 5.39 -1.16
N LEU A 36 13.01 4.33 -0.37
CA LEU A 36 14.08 3.91 0.55
C LEU A 36 15.16 3.12 -0.20
N THR A 37 14.71 2.34 -1.16
CA THR A 37 15.51 1.66 -2.19
C THR A 37 14.74 1.76 -3.52
N PRO A 38 15.29 1.30 -4.65
CA PRO A 38 14.53 1.27 -5.91
C PRO A 38 13.29 0.34 -5.86
N THR A 39 13.20 -0.54 -4.86
CA THR A 39 12.12 -1.51 -4.69
C THR A 39 11.24 -1.28 -3.47
N ILE A 40 11.63 -0.37 -2.55
CA ILE A 40 10.90 -0.07 -1.32
C ILE A 40 10.40 1.37 -1.37
N LEU A 41 9.08 1.50 -1.50
CA LEU A 41 8.37 2.77 -1.49
C LEU A 41 7.75 3.02 -0.11
N LYS A 42 8.16 4.11 0.55
CA LYS A 42 7.59 4.57 1.82
C LYS A 42 6.56 5.66 1.53
N ILE A 43 5.36 5.50 2.07
CA ILE A 43 4.31 6.52 2.04
C ILE A 43 4.02 6.94 3.48
N VAL A 44 4.01 8.25 3.71
CA VAL A 44 3.72 8.86 5.01
C VAL A 44 2.61 9.87 4.84
N VAL A 45 1.59 9.78 5.69
CA VAL A 45 0.49 10.73 5.75
C VAL A 45 0.48 11.34 7.14
N VAL A 46 0.49 12.67 7.21
CA VAL A 46 0.33 13.42 8.46
C VAL A 46 -0.76 14.46 8.30
N GLY A 47 -1.38 14.83 9.40
CA GLY A 47 -2.35 15.93 9.46
C GLY A 47 -2.27 16.67 10.79
N PRO A 48 -3.00 17.79 10.95
CA PRO A 48 -2.91 18.63 12.15
C PRO A 48 -3.23 17.88 13.45
N ASN A 49 -4.18 16.94 13.40
CA ASN A 49 -4.59 16.10 14.52
C ASN A 49 -4.18 14.63 14.34
N HIS A 50 -3.30 14.37 13.37
CA HIS A 50 -2.79 13.04 13.04
C HIS A 50 -1.26 13.11 12.90
N PRO A 51 -0.54 13.43 13.99
CA PRO A 51 0.91 13.49 13.96
C PRO A 51 1.50 12.08 13.79
N LEU A 52 2.79 12.03 13.45
CA LEU A 52 3.54 10.78 13.53
C LEU A 52 3.51 10.23 14.97
N PRO A 53 3.54 8.90 15.13
CA PRO A 53 3.68 8.30 16.45
C PRO A 53 5.01 8.75 17.08
N GLN A 54 5.02 8.93 18.40
CA GLN A 54 6.22 9.34 19.14
C GLN A 54 7.40 8.37 18.93
N GLN A 55 7.08 7.10 18.71
CA GLN A 55 8.05 6.07 18.40
C GLN A 55 7.71 5.42 17.06
N SER A 56 8.72 5.32 16.18
CA SER A 56 8.59 4.59 14.93
C SER A 56 8.89 3.11 15.16
N ASN A 57 7.96 2.24 14.78
CA ASN A 57 8.19 0.79 14.73
C ASN A 57 9.05 0.37 13.52
N VAL A 58 9.30 1.30 12.58
CA VAL A 58 10.17 1.08 11.43
C VAL A 58 11.43 1.90 11.62
N GLN A 59 12.56 1.21 11.83
CA GLN A 59 13.87 1.81 11.97
C GLN A 59 14.60 1.70 10.62
N TRP A 60 14.78 2.82 9.94
CA TRP A 60 15.51 2.89 8.67
C TRP A 60 16.63 3.92 8.80
N SER A 61 17.88 3.46 8.71
CA SER A 61 19.07 4.28 8.99
C SER A 61 19.64 4.97 7.75
N GLN A 62 19.27 4.54 6.55
CA GLN A 62 19.77 5.11 5.30
C GLN A 62 18.92 6.31 4.87
N LYS A 63 19.52 7.26 4.15
CA LYS A 63 18.76 8.35 3.54
C LYS A 63 17.90 7.80 2.39
N PRO A 64 16.67 8.29 2.19
CA PRO A 64 15.91 7.99 0.98
C PRO A 64 16.65 8.44 -0.28
N LEU A 65 16.33 7.80 -1.41
CA LEU A 65 16.91 8.11 -2.71
C LEU A 65 16.39 9.45 -3.23
N ALA A 66 17.20 10.14 -4.03
CA ALA A 66 16.76 11.32 -4.74
C ALA A 66 15.64 10.98 -5.73
N VAL A 67 14.53 11.72 -5.69
CA VAL A 67 13.32 11.48 -6.48
C VAL A 67 13.20 12.52 -7.58
N SER A 68 13.08 12.07 -8.82
CA SER A 68 12.68 12.90 -9.96
C SER A 68 11.19 12.70 -10.24
N ALA A 69 10.44 13.78 -10.35
CA ALA A 69 9.01 13.76 -10.65
C ALA A 69 8.71 14.55 -11.93
N LYS A 70 8.14 13.88 -12.95
CA LYS A 70 7.58 14.54 -14.12
C LYS A 70 6.11 14.85 -13.85
N ILE A 71 5.82 16.08 -13.45
CA ILE A 71 4.48 16.56 -13.10
C ILE A 71 3.75 17.04 -14.36
N ASP A 72 2.54 16.53 -14.56
CA ASP A 72 1.56 17.03 -15.51
C ASP A 72 0.40 17.65 -14.70
N ALA A 73 0.41 18.99 -14.64
CA ALA A 73 -0.57 19.75 -13.87
C ALA A 73 -1.99 19.66 -14.47
N ALA A 74 -2.12 19.50 -15.79
CA ALA A 74 -3.41 19.44 -16.47
C ALA A 74 -4.13 18.14 -16.15
N SER A 75 -3.41 17.01 -16.14
CA SER A 75 -3.96 15.70 -15.75
C SER A 75 -3.85 15.39 -14.25
N LYS A 76 -3.36 16.34 -13.43
CA LYS A 76 -3.10 16.17 -11.99
C LYS A 76 -2.40 14.84 -11.67
N ARG A 77 -1.34 14.58 -12.44
CA ARG A 77 -0.58 13.32 -12.41
C ARG A 77 0.91 13.58 -12.39
N ALA A 78 1.67 12.70 -11.74
CA ALA A 78 3.13 12.68 -11.83
C ALA A 78 3.63 11.26 -12.13
N SER A 79 4.69 11.17 -12.94
CA SER A 79 5.50 9.95 -13.07
C SER A 79 6.76 10.12 -12.24
N LEU A 80 7.06 9.14 -11.39
CA LEU A 80 8.21 9.18 -10.48
C LEU A 80 9.33 8.28 -10.99
N SER A 81 10.57 8.75 -10.84
CA SER A 81 11.77 8.03 -11.23
C SER A 81 12.85 8.17 -10.16
N VAL A 82 13.56 7.07 -9.88
CA VAL A 82 14.79 7.02 -9.09
C VAL A 82 15.81 6.13 -9.80
N GLU A 83 17.09 6.27 -9.45
CA GLU A 83 18.14 5.40 -10.00
C GLU A 83 17.85 3.92 -9.67
N GLY A 84 17.96 3.04 -10.67
CA GLY A 84 17.71 1.60 -10.52
C GLY A 84 16.24 1.19 -10.46
N LEU A 85 15.28 2.12 -10.59
CA LEU A 85 13.86 1.79 -10.62
C LEU A 85 13.51 1.12 -11.96
N THR A 86 13.01 -0.12 -11.89
CA THR A 86 12.55 -0.88 -13.06
C THR A 86 11.05 -0.79 -13.31
N ARG A 87 10.29 -0.32 -12.31
CA ARG A 87 8.82 -0.23 -12.36
C ARG A 87 8.37 1.19 -12.66
N GLN A 88 7.27 1.31 -13.39
CA GLN A 88 6.61 2.59 -13.60
C GLN A 88 5.75 2.93 -12.37
N VAL A 89 6.12 3.97 -11.65
CA VAL A 89 5.33 4.50 -10.52
C VAL A 89 4.67 5.81 -10.94
N THR A 90 3.35 5.87 -10.83
CA THR A 90 2.56 7.06 -11.10
C THR A 90 1.77 7.49 -9.88
N VAL A 91 1.61 8.79 -9.71
CA VAL A 91 0.79 9.41 -8.67
C VAL A 91 -0.29 10.25 -9.33
N GLN A 92 -1.52 10.20 -8.82
CA GLN A 92 -2.63 11.07 -9.24
C GLN A 92 -3.25 11.73 -8.00
N TRP A 93 -3.78 12.94 -8.15
CA TRP A 93 -4.38 13.71 -7.04
C TRP A 93 -5.60 14.52 -7.47
N ASP A 94 -6.36 14.03 -8.45
CA ASP A 94 -7.59 14.72 -8.89
C ASP A 94 -8.69 14.71 -7.82
N ASP A 95 -8.74 13.66 -7.00
CA ASP A 95 -9.67 13.47 -5.88
C ASP A 95 -8.88 13.06 -4.62
N THR A 96 -8.90 11.77 -4.27
CA THR A 96 -7.98 11.19 -3.28
C THR A 96 -6.61 10.90 -3.92
N PRO A 97 -5.50 10.93 -3.16
CA PRO A 97 -4.17 10.66 -3.72
C PRO A 97 -4.04 9.18 -4.07
N LEU A 98 -3.60 8.86 -5.28
CA LEU A 98 -3.48 7.49 -5.77
C LEU A 98 -2.03 7.20 -6.14
N VAL A 99 -1.52 6.05 -5.70
CA VAL A 99 -0.32 5.43 -6.25
C VAL A 99 -0.73 4.28 -7.15
N ASP A 100 -0.13 4.23 -8.32
CA ASP A 100 -0.30 3.13 -9.25
C ASP A 100 1.06 2.68 -9.80
N VAL A 101 1.31 1.37 -9.74
CA VAL A 101 2.60 0.73 -10.06
C VAL A 101 2.39 -0.32 -11.13
N HIS A 102 3.13 -0.16 -12.23
CA HIS A 102 3.17 -1.11 -13.33
C HIS A 102 4.58 -1.64 -13.55
N GLU A 103 4.68 -2.87 -14.01
CA GLU A 103 5.92 -3.49 -14.45
C GLU A 103 5.85 -3.75 -15.96
N SER A 104 6.88 -3.34 -16.69
CA SER A 104 6.97 -3.61 -18.13
C SER A 104 7.36 -5.07 -18.35
N VAL A 105 6.69 -5.75 -19.29
CA VAL A 105 7.03 -7.13 -19.64
C VAL A 105 8.24 -7.12 -20.58
N HIS A 106 9.31 -7.82 -20.19
CA HIS A 106 10.54 -7.89 -20.97
C HIS A 106 10.26 -8.40 -22.40
N GLY A 107 10.73 -7.65 -23.41
CA GLY A 107 10.55 -8.01 -24.82
C GLY A 107 9.17 -7.68 -25.40
N SER A 108 8.30 -6.98 -24.67
CA SER A 108 7.01 -6.51 -25.18
C SER A 108 6.73 -5.05 -24.79
N ASN A 109 5.71 -4.46 -25.39
CA ASN A 109 5.18 -3.14 -24.99
C ASN A 109 4.09 -3.24 -23.91
N GLU A 110 3.81 -4.45 -23.42
CA GLU A 110 2.78 -4.70 -22.41
C GLU A 110 3.26 -4.33 -21.01
N LYS A 111 2.29 -4.02 -20.16
CA LYS A 111 2.51 -3.66 -18.75
C LYS A 111 1.57 -4.46 -17.87
N VAL A 112 2.13 -4.98 -16.78
CA VAL A 112 1.39 -5.69 -15.74
C VAL A 112 1.14 -4.74 -14.58
N HIS A 113 -0.10 -4.71 -14.07
CA HIS A 113 -0.45 -3.93 -12.88
C HIS A 113 0.02 -4.66 -11.62
N ILE A 114 0.92 -4.05 -10.87
CA ILE A 114 1.54 -4.66 -9.67
C ILE A 114 0.86 -4.19 -8.39
N PHE A 115 0.47 -2.93 -8.32
CA PHE A 115 -0.17 -2.34 -7.16
C PHE A 115 -0.96 -1.10 -7.58
N GLY A 116 -2.10 -0.85 -6.95
CA GLY A 116 -2.83 0.38 -7.15
C GLY A 116 -3.71 0.72 -5.97
N ASP A 117 -3.80 2.01 -5.65
CA ASP A 117 -4.79 2.52 -4.72
C ASP A 117 -6.21 2.51 -5.36
N SER A 118 -7.24 2.39 -4.52
CA SER A 118 -8.64 2.38 -4.98
C SER A 118 -9.07 3.78 -5.42
N PRO A 119 -9.58 3.98 -6.65
CA PRO A 119 -10.11 5.28 -7.09
C PRO A 119 -11.19 5.82 -6.15
N HIS A 120 -11.29 7.14 -6.03
CA HIS A 120 -12.29 7.89 -5.27
C HIS A 120 -12.27 7.73 -3.73
N LYS A 121 -11.56 6.72 -3.21
CA LYS A 121 -11.54 6.44 -1.77
C LYS A 121 -10.21 5.89 -1.27
N SER A 122 -9.08 6.27 -1.87
CA SER A 122 -7.79 5.65 -1.54
C SER A 122 -7.27 5.94 -0.13
N TYR A 123 -7.49 7.15 0.37
CA TYR A 123 -7.10 7.54 1.72
C TYR A 123 -8.27 8.25 2.40
N CYS A 124 -8.60 7.79 3.60
CA CYS A 124 -9.57 8.39 4.48
C CYS A 124 -8.96 8.62 5.86
N TYR A 125 -9.52 9.55 6.62
CA TYR A 125 -9.16 9.78 8.01
C TYR A 125 -10.40 9.87 8.89
N SER A 126 -10.25 9.51 10.16
CA SER A 126 -11.27 9.58 11.20
C SER A 126 -10.64 10.11 12.49
N ASN A 127 -11.40 10.14 13.58
CA ASN A 127 -10.85 10.39 14.91
C ASN A 127 -9.92 9.26 15.41
N GLU A 128 -9.93 8.09 14.77
CA GLU A 128 -9.12 6.92 15.17
C GLU A 128 -7.83 6.79 14.36
N GLY A 129 -7.72 7.45 13.20
CA GLY A 129 -6.51 7.40 12.39
C GLY A 129 -6.77 7.56 10.90
N PHE A 130 -5.88 6.96 10.10
CA PHE A 130 -5.99 6.88 8.64
C PHE A 130 -6.42 5.48 8.21
N ILE A 131 -7.15 5.42 7.11
CA ILE A 131 -7.55 4.18 6.43
C ILE A 131 -7.11 4.31 4.98
N ARG A 132 -6.38 3.31 4.48
CA ARG A 132 -5.94 3.23 3.09
C ARG A 132 -6.69 2.11 2.38
N TYR A 133 -7.26 2.41 1.23
CA TYR A 133 -7.95 1.46 0.38
C TYR A 133 -7.14 1.21 -0.89
N THR A 134 -6.85 -0.06 -1.16
CA THR A 134 -6.10 -0.52 -2.33
C THR A 134 -6.99 -1.40 -3.21
N ARG A 135 -6.61 -1.54 -4.48
CA ARG A 135 -7.24 -2.48 -5.40
C ARG A 135 -6.84 -3.90 -5.01
N VAL A 136 -7.82 -4.78 -4.89
CA VAL A 136 -7.59 -6.21 -4.63
C VAL A 136 -7.29 -6.92 -5.94
N GLN A 137 -6.14 -7.60 -6.00
CA GLN A 137 -5.79 -8.51 -7.10
C GLN A 137 -6.47 -9.86 -6.83
N LYS A 138 -7.73 -10.01 -7.25
CA LYS A 138 -8.57 -11.18 -6.89
C LYS A 138 -7.99 -12.53 -7.33
N ASP A 139 -7.19 -12.51 -8.38
CA ASP A 139 -6.55 -13.70 -8.94
C ASP A 139 -5.21 -14.01 -8.28
N ASN A 140 -4.73 -13.14 -7.39
CA ASN A 140 -3.53 -13.38 -6.59
C ASN A 140 -3.86 -14.14 -5.30
N LEU A 141 -2.85 -14.84 -4.82
CA LEU A 141 -2.77 -15.38 -3.47
C LEU A 141 -2.34 -14.26 -2.52
N HIS A 142 -3.04 -14.09 -1.40
CA HIS A 142 -2.67 -13.16 -0.35
C HIS A 142 -2.13 -13.92 0.87
N VAL A 143 -0.90 -13.68 1.29
CA VAL A 143 -0.25 -14.36 2.43
C VAL A 143 0.46 -13.39 3.36
N GLY A 144 0.72 -13.80 4.60
CA GLY A 144 1.48 -13.03 5.58
C GLY A 144 0.67 -12.76 6.84
N LEU A 145 0.66 -11.51 7.31
CA LEU A 145 -0.01 -11.03 8.52
C LEU A 145 0.48 -11.64 9.85
N GLY A 146 1.50 -12.51 9.81
CA GLY A 146 2.03 -13.22 10.96
C GLY A 146 1.31 -14.55 11.19
N GLU A 147 0.91 -14.81 12.43
CA GLU A 147 0.19 -16.01 12.82
C GLU A 147 -1.33 -15.75 12.73
N LYS A 148 -2.02 -16.48 11.85
CA LYS A 148 -3.47 -16.35 11.62
C LYS A 148 -4.13 -17.73 11.57
N ALA A 149 -5.27 -17.88 12.25
CA ALA A 149 -6.09 -19.08 12.14
C ALA A 149 -6.88 -19.02 10.82
N ALA A 150 -6.21 -19.39 9.74
CA ALA A 150 -6.74 -19.32 8.38
C ALA A 150 -6.04 -20.32 7.46
N PRO A 151 -6.67 -20.70 6.33
CA PRO A 151 -5.91 -21.25 5.21
C PRO A 151 -4.77 -20.30 4.83
N LEU A 152 -3.77 -20.84 4.13
CA LEU A 152 -2.64 -20.05 3.63
C LEU A 152 -3.11 -18.83 2.83
N ASP A 153 -4.17 -19.01 2.02
CA ASP A 153 -4.78 -17.91 1.27
C ASP A 153 -5.71 -17.06 2.16
N LEU A 154 -5.28 -15.83 2.40
CA LEU A 154 -5.96 -14.81 3.20
C LEU A 154 -6.96 -13.98 2.37
N THR A 155 -7.13 -14.28 1.08
CA THR A 155 -8.03 -13.53 0.19
C THR A 155 -9.46 -13.54 0.74
N HIS A 156 -10.15 -12.40 0.62
CA HIS A 156 -11.53 -12.20 1.08
C HIS A 156 -11.76 -12.35 2.59
N ARG A 157 -10.71 -12.28 3.40
CA ARG A 157 -10.80 -12.31 4.86
C ARG A 157 -10.37 -10.99 5.50
N SER A 158 -10.85 -10.75 6.72
CA SER A 158 -10.47 -9.61 7.56
C SER A 158 -9.69 -10.12 8.77
N PHE A 159 -8.67 -9.37 9.18
CA PHE A 159 -7.81 -9.71 10.30
C PHE A 159 -7.45 -8.46 11.10
N ALA A 160 -7.44 -8.58 12.41
CA ALA A 160 -6.94 -7.59 13.34
C ALA A 160 -5.43 -7.77 13.56
N ILE A 161 -4.69 -6.65 13.57
CA ILE A 161 -3.27 -6.63 13.90
C ILE A 161 -3.14 -6.27 15.39
N THR A 162 -3.41 -7.26 16.24
CA THR A 162 -3.26 -7.15 17.69
C THR A 162 -3.00 -8.53 18.28
N GLY A 163 -2.49 -8.59 19.50
CA GLY A 163 -2.26 -9.83 20.24
C GLY A 163 -3.47 -10.19 21.11
N SER A 164 -3.79 -11.48 21.21
CA SER A 164 -4.80 -12.01 22.13
C SER A 164 -4.33 -13.34 22.72
N ASP A 165 -4.71 -13.59 23.99
CA ASP A 165 -4.57 -14.91 24.60
C ASP A 165 -5.75 -15.80 24.19
N SER A 166 -5.60 -16.42 23.03
CA SER A 166 -6.65 -17.20 22.38
C SER A 166 -6.47 -18.69 22.68
N ALA A 167 -6.62 -19.09 23.95
CA ALA A 167 -6.52 -20.51 24.34
C ALA A 167 -7.64 -21.35 23.69
N SER A 168 -7.31 -22.57 23.25
CA SER A 168 -8.24 -23.48 22.56
C SER A 168 -8.93 -22.87 21.32
N TYR A 169 -8.19 -22.02 20.59
CA TYR A 169 -8.72 -21.32 19.42
C TYR A 169 -9.17 -22.27 18.30
N ASP A 170 -10.20 -21.85 17.58
CA ASP A 170 -10.59 -22.45 16.30
C ASP A 170 -9.55 -22.11 15.22
N ALA A 171 -9.00 -23.15 14.58
CA ALA A 171 -7.91 -23.05 13.59
C ALA A 171 -8.30 -22.35 12.28
N TYR A 172 -9.58 -22.05 12.06
CA TYR A 172 -10.10 -21.42 10.84
C TYR A 172 -10.74 -20.06 11.08
N LEU A 173 -11.39 -19.83 12.23
CA LEU A 173 -12.20 -18.64 12.51
C LEU A 173 -11.57 -17.68 13.51
N THR A 174 -10.64 -18.13 14.36
CA THR A 174 -10.15 -17.28 15.44
C THR A 174 -9.15 -16.24 14.95
N ASP A 175 -9.49 -14.99 15.18
CA ASP A 175 -8.60 -13.85 15.04
C ASP A 175 -9.05 -12.76 16.01
N PRO A 176 -8.14 -12.06 16.71
CA PRO A 176 -6.68 -12.16 16.67
C PRO A 176 -6.09 -13.38 17.43
N LEU A 177 -4.81 -13.67 17.17
CA LEU A 177 -3.98 -14.68 17.84
C LEU A 177 -2.80 -14.04 18.60
N TYR A 178 -1.86 -14.85 19.07
CA TYR A 178 -0.72 -14.42 19.89
C TYR A 178 0.27 -13.52 19.14
N LYS A 179 0.65 -13.90 17.92
CA LYS A 179 1.62 -13.15 17.11
C LYS A 179 0.96 -12.48 15.91
N HIS A 180 1.36 -11.26 15.61
CA HIS A 180 0.90 -10.54 14.43
C HIS A 180 2.07 -9.80 13.79
N THR A 181 2.05 -9.65 12.48
CA THR A 181 3.04 -8.86 11.75
C THR A 181 2.33 -8.15 10.61
N PRO A 182 2.25 -6.79 10.59
CA PRO A 182 1.53 -6.05 9.56
C PRO A 182 2.27 -6.03 8.21
N PHE A 183 2.48 -7.21 7.64
CA PHE A 183 3.16 -7.43 6.37
C PHE A 183 2.32 -8.42 5.56
N LEU A 184 1.78 -7.96 4.43
CA LEU A 184 0.98 -8.75 3.51
C LEU A 184 1.68 -8.80 2.15
N MET A 185 1.74 -9.99 1.57
CA MET A 185 2.21 -10.20 0.20
C MET A 185 1.03 -10.59 -0.69
N SER A 186 1.03 -10.02 -1.89
CA SER A 186 0.16 -10.44 -3.00
C SER A 186 1.04 -11.12 -4.04
N LEU A 187 0.74 -12.38 -4.33
CA LEU A 187 1.54 -13.25 -5.20
C LEU A 187 0.66 -13.80 -6.33
N PRO A 188 1.16 -13.93 -7.56
CA PRO A 188 0.46 -14.71 -8.58
C PRO A 188 0.13 -16.11 -8.06
N LYS A 189 -1.07 -16.61 -8.33
CA LYS A 189 -1.40 -18.01 -8.00
C LYS A 189 -0.50 -18.97 -8.78
N PRO A 190 -0.18 -20.15 -8.20
CA PRO A 190 0.56 -21.16 -8.94
C PRO A 190 -0.22 -21.61 -10.17
N PHE A 191 0.50 -21.89 -11.25
CA PHE A 191 -0.02 -22.50 -12.46
C PHE A 191 0.46 -23.95 -12.54
N ASP A 192 -0.29 -24.83 -13.19
CA ASP A 192 0.24 -26.16 -13.56
C ASP A 192 1.20 -26.10 -14.72
N ALA A 193 1.75 -27.28 -15.09
CA ALA A 193 2.64 -27.44 -16.22
C ALA A 193 1.98 -27.00 -17.54
N GLU A 194 0.64 -27.03 -17.61
CA GLU A 194 -0.17 -26.60 -18.74
C GLU A 194 -0.54 -25.10 -18.69
N GLY A 195 -0.13 -24.37 -17.65
CA GLY A 195 -0.37 -22.94 -17.50
C GLY A 195 -1.77 -22.58 -16.98
N ASN A 196 -2.54 -23.55 -16.49
CA ASN A 196 -3.84 -23.30 -15.87
C ASN A 196 -3.67 -22.91 -14.40
N PRO A 197 -4.50 -22.00 -13.85
CA PRO A 197 -4.48 -21.68 -12.43
C PRO A 197 -4.73 -22.93 -11.59
N GLN A 198 -3.78 -23.30 -10.74
CA GLN A 198 -3.94 -24.41 -9.80
C GLN A 198 -4.69 -23.91 -8.56
N PRO A 199 -5.85 -24.49 -8.21
CA PRO A 199 -6.50 -24.17 -6.95
C PRO A 199 -5.56 -24.57 -5.81
N LEU A 200 -5.32 -23.64 -4.89
CA LEU A 200 -4.68 -23.94 -3.60
C LEU A 200 -5.69 -24.71 -2.74
N SER A 201 -6.02 -25.94 -3.13
CA SER A 201 -6.90 -26.78 -2.34
C SER A 201 -6.13 -27.24 -1.10
N SER A 202 -6.50 -26.74 0.07
CA SER A 202 -6.29 -27.51 1.29
C SER A 202 -7.21 -28.73 1.20
N ALA A 203 -6.68 -29.87 0.79
CA ALA A 203 -7.32 -31.13 1.17
C ALA A 203 -7.17 -31.21 2.69
N VAL A 204 -8.28 -30.99 3.40
CA VAL A 204 -8.43 -31.40 4.80
C VAL A 204 -9.23 -32.68 4.79
#